data_AF-A0A2V7YD51-F1
#
_entry.id   AF-A0A2V7YD51-F1
#
_cell.length_a   1.000
_cell.length_b   1.000
_cell.length_c   1.000
_cell.angle_alpha   90.00
_cell.angle_beta   90.00
_cell.angle_gamma   90.00
#
_symmetry.space_group_name_H-M   'P 1'
#
loop_
_entity.id
_entity.type
_entity.pdbx_description
1 polymer ?
#
loop_
_entity_poly.entity_id
_entity_poly.type
_entity_poly.pdbx_seq_one_letter_code
_entity_poly.pdbx_strand_id
1 'polypeptide(L)' 'MKSQSLGVLIEKDGAGYYVATVPSLKGCHTQARSLDKLMKRLQEAIELCLEVEDQKGT' A
#
# COMPACT_ATOMS: atom_id res chain seq x y z
N MET A 1 -19.02 -7.51 3.65
CA MET A 1 -17.68 -6.96 3.35
C MET A 1 -17.08 -6.48 4.65
N LYS A 2 -15.87 -6.92 5.01
CA LYS A 2 -15.12 -6.31 6.11
C LYS A 2 -14.63 -4.94 5.63
N SER A 3 -14.82 -3.90 6.43
CA SER A 3 -14.22 -2.58 6.19
C SER A 3 -13.12 -2.39 7.21
N GLN A 4 -11.90 -2.13 6.72
CA GLN A 4 -10.73 -1.90 7.55
C GLN A 4 -10.09 -0.59 7.11
N SER A 5 -9.76 0.27 8.08
CA SER A 5 -8.94 1.45 7.84
C SER A 5 -7.48 1.12 8.10
N LEU A 6 -6.61 1.46 7.16
CA LEU A 6 -5.18 1.25 7.26
C LEU A 6 -4.49 2.62 7.26
N GLY A 7 -3.56 2.82 8.19
CA GLY A 7 -2.70 4.01 8.18
C GLY A 7 -1.69 3.93 7.05
N VAL A 8 -1.53 5.01 6.29
CA VAL A 8 -0.58 5.09 5.17
C VAL A 8 0.33 6.29 5.37
N LEU A 9 1.65 6.06 5.30
CA LEU A 9 2.65 7.12 5.22
C LEU A 9 2.95 7.38 3.75
N ILE A 10 2.80 8.63 3.30
CA ILE A 10 3.15 9.07 1.95
C ILE A 10 4.25 10.11 2.03
N GLU A 11 5.36 9.83 1.37
CA GLU A 11 6.51 10.72 1.26
C GLU A 11 6.75 11.08 -0.20
N LYS A 12 7.28 12.28 -0.46
CA LYS A 12 7.72 12.69 -1.79
C LYS A 12 9.24 12.83 -1.79
N ASP A 13 9.91 12.12 -2.68
CA ASP A 13 11.36 12.17 -2.79
C ASP A 13 11.84 13.35 -3.65
N GLY A 14 13.17 13.56 -3.67
CA GLY A 14 13.82 14.60 -4.46
C GLY A 14 13.74 14.40 -5.98
N ALA A 15 13.36 13.20 -6.45
CA ALA A 15 13.16 12.89 -7.86
C ALA A 15 11.69 13.06 -8.30
N GLY A 16 10.81 13.48 -7.39
CA GLY A 16 9.40 13.72 -7.66
C GLY A 16 8.52 12.46 -7.65
N TYR A 17 9.01 11.34 -7.11
CA TYR A 17 8.17 10.19 -6.82
C TYR A 17 7.47 10.36 -5.48
N TYR A 18 6.24 9.91 -5.42
CA TYR A 18 5.56 9.60 -4.19
C TYR A 18 5.82 8.14 -3.82
N VAL A 19 6.11 7.89 -2.56
CA VAL A 19 6.29 6.57 -1.97
C VAL A 19 5.25 6.41 -0.88
N ALA A 20 4.42 5.37 -0.97
CA ALA A 20 3.44 5.00 0.05
C ALA A 20 3.91 3.76 0.79
N THR A 21 3.80 3.80 2.11
CA THR A 21 4.10 2.68 3.02
C THR A 21 2.89 2.41 3.91
N VAL A 22 2.53 1.14 4.09
CA VAL A 22 1.49 0.72 5.04
C VAL A 22 2.16 -0.01 6.20
N PRO A 23 2.45 0.67 7.34
CA PRO A 23 3.26 0.09 8.41
C PRO A 23 2.67 -1.20 9.01
N SER A 24 1.35 -1.35 8.98
CA SER A 24 0.65 -2.55 9.47
C SER A 24 0.75 -3.75 8.52
N LEU A 25 1.21 -3.56 7.27
CA LEU A 25 1.41 -4.63 6.29
C LEU A 25 2.90 -4.71 5.96
N LYS A 26 3.58 -5.70 6.55
CA LYS A 26 5.03 -5.83 6.44
C LYS A 26 5.46 -5.93 4.98
N GLY A 27 6.31 -5.00 4.54
CA GLY A 27 6.82 -4.96 3.16
C GLY A 27 5.84 -4.40 2.12
N CYS A 28 4.69 -3.86 2.53
CA CYS A 28 3.75 -3.22 1.63
C CYS A 28 4.18 -1.78 1.35
N HIS A 29 4.85 -1.59 0.21
CA HIS A 29 5.28 -0.28 -0.27
C HIS A 29 4.94 -0.15 -1.75
N THR A 30 4.51 1.04 -2.17
CA THR A 30 4.30 1.37 -3.58
C THR A 30 4.87 2.73 -3.93
N GLN A 31 5.17 2.96 -5.20
CA GLN A 31 5.65 4.27 -5.67
C GLN A 31 5.05 4.65 -7.02
N ALA A 32 4.85 5.95 -7.21
CA ALA A 32 4.39 6.53 -8.47
C ALA A 32 4.71 8.04 -8.56
N ARG A 33 4.70 8.61 -9.77
CA ARG A 33 4.89 10.05 -9.98
C ARG A 33 3.63 10.90 -9.79
N SER A 34 2.47 10.27 -9.58
CA SER A 34 1.22 10.97 -9.27
C SER A 34 0.52 10.28 -8.09
N LEU A 35 -0.20 11.08 -7.30
CA LEU A 35 -0.98 10.58 -6.18
C LEU A 35 -2.07 9.61 -6.66
N ASP A 36 -2.79 9.92 -7.74
CA ASP A 36 -3.84 9.01 -8.26
C ASP A 36 -3.28 7.63 -8.63
N LYS A 37 -2.12 7.60 -9.30
CA LYS A 37 -1.46 6.34 -9.69
C LYS A 37 -0.90 5.62 -8.47
N LEU A 38 -0.41 6.37 -7.47
CA LEU A 38 0.03 5.81 -6.18
C LEU A 38 -1.13 5.12 -5.48
N MET A 39 -2.28 5.80 -5.34
CA MET A 39 -3.45 5.28 -4.64
C MET A 39 -4.00 4.02 -5.31
N LYS A 40 -4.08 4.00 -6.65
CA LYS A 40 -4.49 2.79 -7.39
C LYS A 40 -3.57 1.61 -7.10
N ARG A 41 -2.26 1.80 -7.23
CA ARG A 41 -1.25 0.75 -6.98
C ARG A 41 -1.25 0.28 -5.54
N LEU A 42 -1.42 1.21 -4.61
CA LEU A 42 -1.46 0.94 -3.18
C LEU A 42 -2.66 0.05 -2.84
N GLN A 43 -3.84 0.33 -3.41
CA GLN A 43 -5.03 -0.48 -3.19
C GLN A 43 -4.85 -1.91 -3.71
N GLU A 44 -4.31 -2.06 -4.94
CA GLU A 44 -3.98 -3.38 -5.52
C GLU A 44 -2.95 -4.15 -4.66
N ALA A 45 -1.93 -3.46 -4.14
CA ALA A 45 -0.92 -4.08 -3.28
C ALA A 45 -1.46 -4.49 -1.91
N ILE A 46 -2.33 -3.68 -1.30
CA ILE A 46 -3.00 -4.01 -0.02
C ILE A 46 -3.88 -5.24 -0.19
N GLU A 47 -4.68 -5.29 -1.25
CA GLU A 47 -5.56 -6.43 -1.55
C GLU A 47 -4.76 -7.72 -1.68
N LEU A 48 -3.69 -7.69 -2.48
CA LEU A 48 -2.79 -8.85 -2.64
C LEU A 48 -2.11 -9.26 -1.32
N CYS A 49 -1.65 -8.30 -0.51
CA CYS A 49 -1.04 -8.59 0.79
C CYS A 49 -2.04 -9.28 1.72
N LEU A 50 -3.28 -8.81 1.79
CA LEU A 50 -4.32 -9.39 2.64
C LEU A 50 -4.74 -10.77 2.15
N GLU A 51 -4.83 -10.99 0.84
CA GLU A 51 -5.09 -12.32 0.25
C GLU A 51 -3.99 -13.32 0.62
N VAL A 52 -2.72 -12.91 0.55
CA VAL A 52 -1.58 -13.76 0.92
C VAL A 52 -1.59 -14.09 2.42
N GLU A 53 -1.91 -13.13 3.29
CA GLU A 53 -2.01 -13.38 4.74
C GLU A 53 -3.19 -14.31 5.08
N ASP A 54 -4.33 -14.20 4.39
CA ASP A 54 -5.47 -15.10 4.56
C ASP A 54 -5.14 -16.54 4.08
N GLN A 55 -4.42 -16.67 2.96
CA GLN A 55 -3.95 -17.97 2.44
C GLN A 55 -2.88 -18.62 3.33
N LYS A 56 -2.13 -17.84 4.12
CA LYS A 56 -1.08 -18.35 5.00
C LYS A 56 -1.59 -18.99 6.28
N GLY A 57 -2.91 -18.99 6.54
CA GLY A 57 -3.58 -19.79 7.57
C GLY A 57 -2.70 -20.05 8.80
N THR A 58 -2.53 -19.02 9.63
CA THR A 58 -2.02 -19.21 11.00
C THR A 58 -3.17 -19.59 11.93
#